data_AF-A0A0U0SVT0-F1
#
_entry.id   AF-A0A0U0SVT0-F1
#
_cell.length_a   1.000
_cell.length_b   1.000
_cell.length_c   1.000
_cell.angle_alpha   90.00
_cell.angle_beta   90.00
_cell.angle_gamma   90.00
#
_symmetry.space_group_name_H-M   'P 1'
#
loop_
_entity.id
_entity.type
_entity.pdbx_description
1 polymer ?
#
loop_
_entity_poly.entity_id
_entity_poly.type
_entity_poly.pdbx_seq_one_letter_code
_entity_poly.pdbx_strand_id
1 'polypeptide(L)'
;MLALVLALAVSVAMSLRKGRIPGTAAGPSRRIIGITIISFLAMMFTPTKWTHHFGVFAGLAGSLGALAAVAVTGAAMRSRRNRTVFAAVVVFVLALSFASVNGWWYVSNFGVPWSNSFPKWRWSLTTALLELTVLVLLLAAWFHFVANGDGRRTARPTRFRARLAGIVQSPLAIATWLLVLFEVVSLTQAMISQYPAWSVGRSNLQALAGKTCGLAEDVLVELDPNAGMLAPVTAPLADALGAGLSEAFTPNGIPADVTADPVMERPGDRSFLNDDGLITGSEPGTEGGTTAAPGINGSRARLPYNLDPARTPVLGSWRAGVQVPAMLRSGWYRLPTNEQRDRAPLLVVTAAGRFDSREVRLQWATDEQAAAGHHGGSMEFADVGAAPAWRNLRAPLSAIPSTATQVRLVADDQDLAPQHWIALTPPRIPRVRTLQNVVGAADPVFLDWLVGLAFPCQRPFGHQYGVDETPKWRILPDRFGAEANSPVMDHNGGGPLGITELLMRATTVASYLKDDWFRDWGALQRLTPYYPDAQPADLNLGTVTRSGLWSPAPLRRG
;
A
#
# COMPACT_ATOMS: atom_id res chain seq x y z
N MET A 1 21.28 -3.31 9.02
CA MET A 1 22.04 -2.19 9.61
C MET A 1 22.52 -2.47 11.04
N LEU A 2 21.64 -2.78 12.01
CA LEU A 2 22.05 -3.05 13.39
C LEU A 2 23.13 -4.13 13.53
N ALA A 3 23.02 -5.23 12.77
CA ALA A 3 24.02 -6.29 12.73
C ALA A 3 25.41 -5.80 12.28
N LEU A 4 25.47 -4.86 11.33
CA LEU A 4 26.72 -4.25 10.86
C LEU A 4 27.35 -3.38 11.95
N VAL A 5 26.56 -2.55 12.62
CA VAL A 5 27.04 -1.71 13.73
C VAL A 5 27.58 -2.59 14.86
N LEU A 6 26.88 -3.67 15.21
CA LEU A 6 27.34 -4.63 16.20
C LEU A 6 28.65 -5.33 15.78
N ALA A 7 28.73 -5.79 14.53
CA ALA A 7 29.94 -6.42 13.99
C ALA A 7 31.14 -5.45 13.98
N LEU A 8 30.90 -4.19 13.64
CA LEU A 8 31.90 -3.12 13.68
C LEU A 8 32.38 -2.87 15.12
N ALA A 9 31.45 -2.66 16.05
CA ALA A 9 31.75 -2.36 17.45
C ALA A 9 32.60 -3.47 18.08
N VAL A 10 32.25 -4.74 17.86
CA VAL A 10 32.99 -5.88 18.41
C VAL A 10 34.35 -6.04 17.75
N SER A 11 34.45 -5.85 16.44
CA SER A 11 35.72 -5.92 15.71
C SER A 11 36.70 -4.82 16.17
N VAL A 12 36.20 -3.59 16.34
CA VAL A 12 36.97 -2.46 16.89
C VAL A 12 37.39 -2.74 18.33
N ALA A 13 36.47 -3.13 19.21
CA ALA A 13 36.77 -3.41 20.61
C ALA A 13 37.83 -4.51 20.78
N MET A 14 37.75 -5.58 19.99
CA MET A 14 38.74 -6.65 19.99
C MET A 14 40.10 -6.22 19.42
N SER A 15 40.09 -5.42 18.35
CA SER A 15 41.32 -4.89 17.76
C SER A 15 42.02 -3.92 18.73
N LEU A 16 41.29 -3.04 19.42
CA LEU A 16 41.84 -2.12 20.41
C LEU A 16 42.38 -2.88 21.64
N ARG A 17 41.62 -3.87 22.14
CA ARG A 17 42.00 -4.62 23.34
C ARG A 17 43.21 -5.55 23.14
N LYS A 18 43.37 -6.14 21.95
CA LYS A 18 44.40 -7.17 21.68
C LYS A 18 45.43 -6.75 20.63
N GLY A 19 45.37 -5.51 20.11
CA GLY A 19 46.19 -5.01 19.01
C GLY A 19 45.86 -5.60 17.62
N ARG A 20 45.23 -6.79 17.60
CA ARG A 20 44.72 -7.50 16.42
C ARG A 20 43.63 -8.50 16.81
N ILE A 21 42.84 -8.95 15.83
CA ILE A 21 41.90 -10.07 16.01
C ILE A 21 42.67 -11.39 15.80
N PRO A 22 42.80 -12.26 16.82
CA PRO A 22 43.54 -13.52 16.69
C PRO A 22 42.97 -14.40 15.58
N GLY A 23 43.84 -14.99 14.76
CA GLY A 23 43.43 -15.83 13.61
C GLY A 23 43.15 -15.05 12.32
N THR A 24 43.40 -13.74 12.28
CA THR A 24 43.20 -12.90 11.08
C THR A 24 44.46 -12.07 10.77
N ALA A 25 44.61 -11.68 9.50
CA ALA A 25 45.67 -10.77 9.06
C ALA A 25 45.35 -9.32 9.45
N ALA A 26 46.26 -8.66 10.17
CA ALA A 26 45.99 -7.34 10.76
C ALA A 26 45.77 -6.22 9.72
N GLY A 27 46.50 -6.25 8.60
CA GLY A 27 46.38 -5.22 7.55
C GLY A 27 44.99 -5.18 6.91
N PRO A 28 44.52 -6.27 6.26
CA PRO A 28 43.18 -6.33 5.68
C PRO A 28 42.06 -6.08 6.69
N SER A 29 42.15 -6.66 7.90
CA SER A 29 41.15 -6.46 8.96
C SER A 29 41.03 -4.99 9.39
N ARG A 30 42.14 -4.26 9.48
CA ARG A 30 42.09 -2.81 9.80
C ARG A 30 41.54 -1.99 8.65
N ARG A 31 41.88 -2.35 7.40
CA ARG A 31 41.35 -1.66 6.20
C ARG A 31 39.83 -1.79 6.11
N ILE A 32 39.27 -2.98 6.31
CA ILE A 32 37.80 -3.16 6.22
C ILE A 32 37.04 -2.40 7.33
N ILE A 33 37.59 -2.39 8.56
CA ILE A 33 37.06 -1.58 9.67
C ILE A 33 37.13 -0.10 9.31
N GLY A 34 38.29 0.37 8.83
CA GLY A 34 38.50 1.77 8.45
C GLY A 34 37.59 2.22 7.32
N ILE A 35 37.48 1.43 6.25
CA ILE A 35 36.57 1.68 5.13
C ILE A 35 35.13 1.83 5.64
N THR A 36 34.68 0.92 6.51
CA THR A 36 33.30 0.98 7.05
C THR A 36 33.07 2.26 7.85
N ILE A 37 34.00 2.66 8.72
CA ILE A 37 33.90 3.89 9.53
C ILE A 37 33.90 5.13 8.64
N ILE A 38 34.85 5.23 7.70
CA ILE A 38 34.97 6.35 6.78
C ILE A 38 33.71 6.44 5.92
N SER A 39 33.16 5.32 5.45
CA SER A 39 31.90 5.32 4.70
C SER A 39 30.72 5.82 5.51
N PHE A 40 30.61 5.54 6.82
CA PHE A 40 29.57 6.14 7.67
C PHE A 40 29.75 7.66 7.82
N LEU A 41 30.98 8.13 8.01
CA LEU A 41 31.27 9.57 8.12
C LEU A 41 31.04 10.30 6.81
N ALA A 42 31.51 9.74 5.69
CA ALA A 42 31.29 10.28 4.36
C ALA A 42 29.80 10.29 4.01
N MET A 43 29.08 9.24 4.45
CA MET A 43 27.64 9.18 4.32
C MET A 43 27.05 10.43 4.95
N MET A 44 27.34 10.84 6.20
CA MET A 44 26.78 12.04 6.86
C MET A 44 26.72 13.35 6.04
N PHE A 45 27.50 13.47 4.96
CA PHE A 45 27.49 14.61 4.04
C PHE A 45 26.62 14.44 2.78
N THR A 46 25.94 13.29 2.57
CA THR A 46 24.98 13.18 1.47
C THR A 46 23.70 13.97 1.79
N PRO A 47 23.12 14.68 0.81
CA PRO A 47 21.98 15.57 1.04
C PRO A 47 20.65 14.82 1.21
N THR A 48 20.65 13.49 1.08
CA THR A 48 19.43 12.66 1.02
C THR A 48 19.34 11.69 2.20
N LYS A 49 18.11 11.29 2.55
CA LYS A 49 17.82 10.44 3.72
C LYS A 49 18.63 9.14 3.76
N TRP A 50 19.33 8.92 4.88
CA TRP A 50 20.26 7.79 5.11
C TRP A 50 19.68 6.40 4.90
N THR A 51 18.39 6.20 5.19
CA THR A 51 17.77 4.88 5.25
C THR A 51 17.75 4.16 3.92
N HIS A 52 17.65 4.87 2.79
CA HIS A 52 17.70 4.27 1.46
C HIS A 52 19.12 3.86 1.04
N HIS A 53 20.14 4.44 1.67
CA HIS A 53 21.55 4.22 1.32
C HIS A 53 22.17 3.03 2.04
N PHE A 54 21.52 2.46 3.05
CA PHE A 54 22.11 1.36 3.82
C PHE A 54 22.46 0.12 2.99
N GLY A 55 21.85 -0.06 1.81
CA GLY A 55 22.20 -1.11 0.87
C GLY A 55 23.67 -1.09 0.43
N VAL A 56 24.33 0.09 0.39
CA VAL A 56 25.76 0.21 0.03
C VAL A 56 26.68 -0.59 0.96
N PHE A 57 26.24 -0.83 2.20
CA PHE A 57 27.02 -1.57 3.17
C PHE A 57 26.82 -3.08 3.10
N ALA A 58 25.96 -3.63 2.24
CA ALA A 58 25.70 -5.07 2.21
C ALA A 58 26.98 -5.90 1.99
N GLY A 59 27.83 -5.49 1.06
CA GLY A 59 29.13 -6.14 0.82
C GLY A 59 30.10 -6.00 1.99
N LEU A 60 30.17 -4.82 2.61
CA LEU A 60 31.01 -4.56 3.77
C LEU A 60 30.52 -5.35 5.00
N ALA A 61 29.21 -5.45 5.20
CA ALA A 61 28.57 -6.16 6.31
C ALA A 61 28.87 -7.65 6.29
N GLY A 62 28.92 -8.30 5.11
CA GLY A 62 29.29 -9.71 4.99
C GLY A 62 30.72 -9.96 5.49
N SER A 63 31.68 -9.19 4.98
CA SER A 63 33.10 -9.33 5.37
C SER A 63 33.36 -8.97 6.84
N LEU A 64 32.71 -7.92 7.35
CA LEU A 64 32.83 -7.49 8.74
C LEU A 64 32.11 -8.46 9.69
N GLY A 65 30.98 -9.05 9.27
CA GLY A 65 30.30 -10.11 10.00
C GLY A 65 31.16 -11.36 10.17
N ALA A 66 31.89 -11.76 9.11
CA ALA A 66 32.86 -12.85 9.20
C ALA A 66 34.01 -12.51 10.18
N LEU A 67 34.52 -11.28 10.12
CA LEU A 67 35.56 -10.81 11.05
C LEU A 67 35.06 -10.82 12.51
N ALA A 68 33.84 -10.34 12.74
CA ALA A 68 33.20 -10.32 14.06
C ALA A 68 32.97 -11.73 14.59
N ALA A 69 32.53 -12.67 13.74
CA ALA A 69 32.36 -14.07 14.09
C ALA A 69 33.68 -14.70 14.59
N VAL A 70 34.80 -14.44 13.91
CA VAL A 70 36.13 -14.89 14.36
C VAL A 70 36.51 -14.22 15.69
N ALA A 71 36.23 -12.93 15.84
CA ALA A 71 36.58 -12.14 17.03
C ALA A 71 35.89 -12.63 18.32
N VAL A 72 34.72 -13.27 18.22
CA VAL A 72 33.95 -13.79 19.37
C VAL A 72 34.11 -15.29 19.62
N THR A 73 34.86 -16.01 18.77
CA THR A 73 35.13 -17.44 18.97
C THR A 73 35.76 -17.73 20.33
N GLY A 74 35.60 -18.94 20.86
CA GLY A 74 36.22 -19.33 22.14
C GLY A 74 37.75 -19.21 22.14
N ALA A 75 38.39 -19.28 20.97
CA ALA A 75 39.82 -19.05 20.79
C ALA A 75 40.21 -17.57 20.97
N ALA A 76 39.38 -16.65 20.47
CA ALA A 76 39.58 -15.21 20.56
C ALA A 76 39.03 -14.60 21.87
N MET A 77 37.89 -15.07 22.37
CA MET A 77 37.18 -14.59 23.56
C MET A 77 36.99 -15.74 24.58
N ARG A 78 38.02 -15.96 25.41
CA ARG A 78 38.07 -17.10 26.34
C ARG A 78 36.97 -17.04 27.42
N SER A 79 36.74 -15.84 27.97
CA SER A 79 35.75 -15.60 29.04
C SER A 79 34.34 -16.05 28.61
N ARG A 80 33.73 -16.94 29.41
CA ARG A 80 32.35 -17.37 29.22
C ARG A 80 31.37 -16.20 29.37
N ARG A 81 31.59 -15.36 30.39
CA ARG A 81 30.82 -14.12 30.61
C ARG A 81 30.74 -13.27 29.34
N ASN A 82 31.87 -12.90 28.75
CA ASN A 82 31.86 -11.97 27.61
C ASN A 82 31.15 -12.56 26.38
N ARG A 83 31.26 -13.87 26.15
CA ARG A 83 30.52 -14.56 25.08
C ARG A 83 29.02 -14.56 25.34
N THR A 84 28.61 -14.77 26.59
CA THR A 84 27.19 -14.71 26.97
C THR A 84 26.63 -13.29 26.87
N VAL A 85 27.40 -12.26 27.26
CA VAL A 85 27.01 -10.86 27.06
C VAL A 85 26.85 -10.54 25.57
N PHE A 86 27.80 -10.99 24.73
CA PHE A 86 27.67 -10.80 23.28
C PHE A 86 26.42 -11.48 22.73
N ALA A 87 26.10 -12.70 23.17
CA ALA A 87 24.86 -13.39 22.79
C ALA A 87 23.62 -12.60 23.24
N ALA A 88 23.60 -12.04 24.45
CA ALA A 88 22.51 -11.18 24.91
C ALA A 88 22.34 -9.94 24.02
N VAL A 89 23.44 -9.27 23.64
CA VAL A 89 23.39 -8.11 22.74
C VAL A 89 22.85 -8.49 21.34
N VAL A 90 23.22 -9.67 20.83
CA VAL A 90 22.66 -10.17 19.56
C VAL A 90 21.15 -10.41 19.68
N VAL A 91 20.69 -11.06 20.74
CA VAL A 91 19.25 -11.31 20.97
C VAL A 91 18.50 -9.98 21.14
N PHE A 92 19.09 -9.01 21.83
CA PHE A 92 18.53 -7.67 21.98
C PHE A 92 18.40 -6.94 20.64
N VAL A 93 19.45 -6.99 19.80
CA VAL A 93 19.41 -6.42 18.45
C VAL A 93 18.35 -7.11 17.59
N LEU A 94 18.16 -8.42 17.74
CA LEU A 94 17.09 -9.15 17.08
C LEU A 94 15.72 -8.68 17.58
N ALA A 95 15.55 -8.49 18.90
CA ALA A 95 14.33 -7.94 19.49
C ALA A 95 13.99 -6.56 18.92
N LEU A 96 14.97 -5.66 18.86
CA LEU A 96 14.81 -4.34 18.24
C LEU A 96 14.43 -4.43 16.75
N SER A 97 14.92 -5.44 16.03
CA SER A 97 14.58 -5.64 14.62
C SER A 97 13.12 -6.08 14.43
N PHE A 98 12.56 -6.82 15.38
CA PHE A 98 11.15 -7.25 15.37
C PHE A 98 10.18 -6.24 16.02
N ALA A 99 10.70 -5.14 16.59
CA ALA A 99 9.91 -4.05 17.17
C ALA A 99 9.31 -3.11 16.11
N SER A 100 8.83 -3.67 14.99
CA SER A 100 8.22 -2.95 13.88
C SER A 100 7.33 -3.90 13.07
N VAL A 101 6.67 -3.36 12.06
CA VAL A 101 5.87 -4.14 11.10
C VAL A 101 6.76 -4.89 10.12
N ASN A 102 6.29 -6.02 9.59
CA ASN A 102 6.94 -6.74 8.48
C ASN A 102 6.46 -6.15 7.13
N GLY A 103 6.61 -4.83 6.99
CA GLY A 103 6.12 -4.07 5.85
C GLY A 103 7.13 -4.05 4.69
N TRP A 104 6.62 -4.27 3.48
CA TRP A 104 7.35 -4.09 2.22
C TRP A 104 6.73 -2.95 1.41
N TRP A 105 7.41 -2.51 0.35
CA TRP A 105 6.93 -1.42 -0.48
C TRP A 105 5.80 -1.88 -1.42
N TYR A 106 4.71 -1.12 -1.44
CA TYR A 106 3.63 -1.23 -2.42
C TYR A 106 3.21 -2.68 -2.70
N VAL A 107 3.32 -3.12 -3.96
CA VAL A 107 2.94 -4.45 -4.44
C VAL A 107 3.72 -5.60 -3.80
N SER A 108 4.93 -5.35 -3.27
CA SER A 108 5.69 -6.37 -2.53
C SER A 108 5.08 -6.66 -1.16
N ASN A 109 4.22 -5.79 -0.63
CA ASN A 109 3.57 -5.96 0.66
C ASN A 109 2.31 -6.85 0.59
N PHE A 110 1.81 -7.13 -0.62
CA PHE A 110 0.57 -7.87 -0.79
C PHE A 110 0.72 -9.27 -0.21
N GLY A 111 -0.23 -9.67 0.64
CA GLY A 111 -0.24 -10.98 1.30
C GLY A 111 0.82 -11.20 2.40
N VAL A 112 1.72 -10.24 2.64
CA VAL A 112 2.81 -10.42 3.61
C VAL A 112 2.26 -10.47 5.04
N PRO A 113 2.58 -11.53 5.83
CA PRO A 113 2.16 -11.63 7.22
C PRO A 113 2.70 -10.47 8.05
N TRP A 114 1.84 -9.90 8.91
CA TRP A 114 2.18 -8.76 9.79
C TRP A 114 2.69 -7.52 9.04
N SER A 115 2.22 -7.28 7.81
CA SER A 115 2.55 -6.07 7.04
C SER A 115 2.15 -4.77 7.73
N ASN A 116 1.05 -4.79 8.50
CA ASN A 116 0.49 -3.63 9.22
C ASN A 116 0.41 -3.84 10.74
N SER A 117 1.12 -4.84 11.29
CA SER A 117 1.15 -5.10 12.73
C SER A 117 2.49 -5.71 13.13
N PHE A 118 2.81 -5.73 14.42
CA PHE A 118 4.06 -6.34 14.86
C PHE A 118 3.97 -7.87 14.77
N PRO A 119 5.04 -8.56 14.34
CA PRO A 119 5.09 -10.02 14.33
C PRO A 119 4.74 -10.61 15.69
N LYS A 120 3.72 -11.49 15.71
CA LYS A 120 3.22 -12.16 16.91
C LYS A 120 2.79 -13.57 16.60
N TRP A 121 2.99 -14.47 17.56
CA TRP A 121 2.41 -15.82 17.51
C TRP A 121 1.31 -15.96 18.56
N ARG A 122 1.67 -16.23 19.81
CA ARG A 122 0.75 -16.19 20.97
C ARG A 122 0.83 -14.84 21.69
N TRP A 123 2.05 -14.38 21.89
CA TRP A 123 2.40 -13.03 22.34
C TRP A 123 3.38 -12.39 21.36
N SER A 124 3.69 -11.11 21.56
CA SER A 124 4.60 -10.33 20.71
C SER A 124 5.99 -10.97 20.63
N LEU A 125 6.50 -11.18 19.40
CA LEU A 125 7.83 -11.75 19.19
C LEU A 125 8.92 -10.85 19.79
N THR A 126 8.73 -9.53 19.73
CA THR A 126 9.60 -8.54 20.38
C THR A 126 9.69 -8.76 21.88
N THR A 127 8.56 -8.93 22.56
CA THR A 127 8.51 -9.17 24.00
C THR A 127 9.22 -10.48 24.35
N ALA A 128 8.97 -11.55 23.59
CA ALA A 128 9.63 -12.84 23.79
C ALA A 128 11.17 -12.73 23.68
N LEU A 129 11.66 -11.97 22.70
CA LEU A 129 13.09 -11.75 22.50
C LEU A 129 13.71 -10.84 23.57
N LEU A 130 12.96 -9.87 24.10
CA LEU A 130 13.39 -9.06 25.24
C LEU A 130 13.48 -9.89 26.52
N GLU A 131 12.50 -10.73 26.81
CA GLU A 131 12.54 -11.67 27.94
C GLU A 131 13.74 -12.61 27.82
N LEU A 132 13.97 -13.17 26.62
CA LEU A 132 15.13 -14.00 26.35
C LEU A 132 16.45 -13.22 26.55
N THR A 133 16.50 -11.95 26.16
CA THR A 133 17.65 -11.06 26.41
C THR A 133 17.93 -10.96 27.91
N VAL A 134 16.91 -10.71 28.72
CA VAL A 134 17.03 -10.62 30.19
C VAL A 134 17.53 -11.94 30.77
N LEU A 135 16.97 -13.08 30.35
CA LEU A 135 17.42 -14.40 30.81
C LEU A 135 18.89 -14.67 30.48
N VAL A 136 19.35 -14.31 29.28
CA VAL A 136 20.75 -14.47 28.87
C VAL A 136 21.67 -13.51 29.65
N LEU A 137 21.21 -12.30 29.98
CA LEU A 137 21.94 -11.38 30.85
C LEU A 137 22.05 -11.88 32.29
N LEU A 138 20.98 -12.46 32.84
CA LEU A 138 21.02 -13.11 34.16
C LEU A 138 22.02 -14.27 34.18
N LEU A 139 22.06 -15.07 33.10
CA LEU A 139 23.08 -16.11 32.94
C LEU A 139 24.50 -15.52 32.84
N ALA A 140 24.68 -14.39 32.16
CA ALA A 140 25.96 -13.68 32.11
C ALA A 140 26.37 -13.14 33.49
N ALA A 141 25.42 -12.63 34.28
CA ALA A 141 25.65 -12.19 35.66
C ALA A 141 26.02 -13.36 36.57
N TRP A 142 25.36 -14.52 36.42
CA TRP A 142 25.75 -15.75 37.13
C TRP A 142 27.19 -16.18 36.81
N PHE A 143 27.62 -16.12 35.54
CA PHE A 143 29.02 -16.36 35.16
C PHE A 143 29.98 -15.26 35.64
N HIS A 144 29.48 -14.11 36.07
CA HIS A 144 30.29 -13.01 36.59
C HIS A 144 30.44 -13.02 38.12
N PHE A 145 29.43 -13.50 38.84
CA PHE A 145 29.41 -13.51 40.30
C PHE A 145 29.68 -14.90 40.90
N VAL A 146 29.25 -15.99 40.26
CA VAL A 146 29.26 -17.33 40.86
C VAL A 146 30.22 -18.28 40.14
N ALA A 147 30.08 -18.41 38.82
CA ALA A 147 30.85 -19.37 38.02
C ALA A 147 32.08 -18.73 37.34
N ASN A 148 32.91 -18.05 38.15
CA ASN A 148 34.02 -17.21 37.69
C ASN A 148 35.28 -17.97 37.23
N GLY A 149 35.32 -19.29 37.46
CA GLY A 149 36.43 -20.13 37.06
C GLY A 149 36.43 -20.44 35.56
N ASP A 150 37.60 -20.31 34.92
CA ASP A 150 37.87 -20.90 33.61
C ASP A 150 37.83 -22.42 33.72
N GLY A 151 36.62 -23.00 33.71
CA GLY A 151 36.43 -24.44 33.85
C GLY A 151 37.10 -25.18 32.70
N ARG A 152 38.37 -25.58 32.91
CA ARG A 152 39.06 -26.66 32.20
C ARG A 152 38.28 -27.95 32.46
N ARG A 153 37.19 -28.16 31.72
CA ARG A 153 36.58 -29.48 31.63
C ARG A 153 37.44 -30.29 30.66
N THR A 154 38.18 -31.23 31.23
CA THR A 154 39.05 -32.24 30.61
C THR A 154 38.29 -33.30 29.80
N ALA A 155 36.98 -33.19 29.63
CA ALA A 155 36.19 -34.14 28.86
C ALA A 155 36.21 -33.78 27.37
N ARG A 156 36.84 -34.64 26.54
CA ARG A 156 36.75 -34.58 25.07
C ARG A 156 35.25 -34.64 24.67
N PRO A 157 34.66 -33.57 24.11
CA PRO A 157 33.27 -33.60 23.69
C PRO A 157 33.11 -34.63 22.56
N THR A 158 32.01 -35.38 22.56
CA THR A 158 31.63 -36.24 21.43
C THR A 158 31.53 -35.41 20.15
N ARG A 159 31.78 -35.99 18.96
CA ARG A 159 31.76 -35.26 17.67
C ARG A 159 30.47 -34.44 17.48
N PHE A 160 29.34 -34.96 17.95
CA PHE A 160 28.05 -34.27 17.94
C PHE A 160 28.01 -33.06 18.89
N ARG A 161 28.44 -33.21 20.15
CA ARG A 161 28.55 -32.09 21.11
C ARG A 161 29.56 -31.02 20.65
N ALA A 162 30.64 -31.41 19.98
CA ALA A 162 31.61 -30.48 19.41
C ALA A 162 31.03 -29.67 18.24
N ARG A 163 30.27 -30.32 17.34
CA ARG A 163 29.54 -29.65 16.25
C ARG A 163 28.46 -28.70 16.77
N LEU A 164 27.65 -29.16 17.73
CA LEU A 164 26.61 -28.34 18.37
C LEU A 164 27.21 -27.14 19.12
N ALA A 165 28.34 -27.34 19.82
CA ALA A 165 29.07 -26.25 20.47
C ALA A 165 29.67 -25.25 19.46
N GLY A 166 30.06 -25.69 18.26
CA GLY A 166 30.51 -24.82 17.18
C GLY A 166 29.39 -23.95 16.60
N ILE A 167 28.18 -24.50 16.46
CA ILE A 167 26.99 -23.77 15.98
C ILE A 167 26.54 -22.74 17.02
N VAL A 168 26.40 -23.15 18.29
CA VAL A 168 25.99 -22.26 19.40
C VAL A 168 27.01 -21.16 19.68
N GLN A 169 28.26 -21.28 19.20
CA GLN A 169 29.30 -20.27 19.35
C GLN A 169 29.15 -19.05 18.43
N SER A 170 28.21 -19.05 17.49
CA SER A 170 28.04 -17.96 16.52
C SER A 170 26.64 -17.33 16.60
N PRO A 171 26.28 -16.66 17.71
CA PRO A 171 24.92 -16.13 17.92
C PRO A 171 24.50 -15.16 16.82
N LEU A 172 25.43 -14.32 16.32
CA LEU A 172 25.15 -13.38 15.23
C LEU A 172 24.78 -14.09 13.92
N ALA A 173 25.46 -15.19 13.60
CA ALA A 173 25.15 -15.99 12.40
C ALA A 173 23.79 -16.68 12.52
N ILE A 174 23.46 -17.21 13.70
CA ILE A 174 22.15 -17.82 13.97
C ILE A 174 21.05 -16.76 13.81
N ALA A 175 21.18 -15.60 14.45
CA ALA A 175 20.20 -14.53 14.36
C ALA A 175 20.01 -14.04 12.92
N THR A 176 21.11 -13.91 12.16
CA THR A 176 21.06 -13.52 10.74
C THR A 176 20.33 -14.56 9.89
N TRP A 177 20.64 -15.85 10.06
CA TRP A 177 19.95 -16.93 9.34
C TRP A 177 18.47 -17.04 9.69
N LEU A 178 18.10 -16.84 10.96
CA LEU A 178 16.70 -16.81 11.38
C LEU A 178 15.94 -15.64 10.74
N LEU A 179 16.57 -14.46 10.64
CA LEU A 179 15.97 -13.31 9.98
C LEU A 179 15.79 -13.55 8.48
N VAL A 180 16.81 -14.07 7.79
CA VAL A 180 16.72 -14.42 6.36
C VAL A 180 15.64 -15.47 6.12
N LEU A 181 15.57 -16.51 6.97
CA LEU A 181 14.54 -17.52 6.87
C LEU A 181 13.15 -16.92 7.10
N PHE A 182 12.99 -16.03 8.08
CA PHE A 182 11.75 -15.30 8.32
C PHE A 182 11.32 -14.50 7.09
N GLU A 183 12.23 -13.73 6.48
CA GLU A 183 11.95 -12.95 5.28
C GLU A 183 11.50 -13.85 4.10
N VAL A 184 12.27 -14.89 3.79
CA VAL A 184 11.96 -15.84 2.70
C VAL A 184 10.63 -16.56 2.94
N VAL A 185 10.40 -17.06 4.15
CA VAL A 185 9.14 -17.73 4.50
C VAL A 185 7.97 -16.76 4.41
N SER A 186 8.12 -15.52 4.89
CA SER A 186 7.05 -14.52 4.87
C SER A 186 6.63 -14.16 3.43
N LEU A 187 7.59 -13.95 2.52
CA LEU A 187 7.33 -13.64 1.11
C LEU A 187 6.81 -14.86 0.34
N THR A 188 7.31 -16.05 0.67
CA THR A 188 6.81 -17.30 0.07
C THR A 188 5.37 -17.57 0.50
N GLN A 189 5.07 -17.39 1.78
CA GLN A 189 3.72 -17.51 2.32
C GLN A 189 2.78 -16.49 1.67
N ALA A 190 3.23 -15.24 1.49
CA ALA A 190 2.45 -14.19 0.80
C ALA A 190 2.07 -14.59 -0.64
N MET A 191 2.98 -15.26 -1.36
CA MET A 191 2.71 -15.76 -2.71
C MET A 191 1.70 -16.91 -2.70
N ILE A 192 1.80 -17.84 -1.74
CA ILE A 192 0.94 -19.01 -1.64
C ILE A 192 -0.47 -18.62 -1.17
N SER A 193 -0.58 -17.82 -0.12
CA SER A 193 -1.86 -17.45 0.49
C SER A 193 -2.71 -16.55 -0.39
N GLN A 194 -2.07 -15.74 -1.24
CA GLN A 194 -2.80 -14.89 -2.17
C GLN A 194 -3.29 -15.62 -3.40
N TYR A 195 -2.75 -16.78 -3.77
CA TYR A 195 -3.16 -17.43 -5.00
C TYR A 195 -4.67 -17.77 -4.96
N PRO A 196 -5.48 -17.39 -5.98
CA PRO A 196 -5.10 -16.96 -7.32
C PRO A 196 -5.05 -15.45 -7.56
N ALA A 197 -5.00 -14.58 -6.55
CA ALA A 197 -4.76 -13.14 -6.69
C ALA A 197 -3.29 -12.81 -7.07
N TRP A 198 -3.06 -11.55 -7.44
CA TRP A 198 -1.75 -11.10 -7.90
C TRP A 198 -0.70 -11.07 -6.80
N SER A 199 0.51 -11.53 -7.12
CA SER A 199 1.70 -11.35 -6.29
C SER A 199 2.94 -11.16 -7.16
N VAL A 200 3.96 -10.47 -6.64
CA VAL A 200 5.23 -10.27 -7.34
C VAL A 200 5.83 -11.60 -7.79
N GLY A 201 5.82 -12.62 -6.92
CA GLY A 201 6.33 -13.95 -7.23
C GLY A 201 5.58 -14.63 -8.37
N ARG A 202 4.24 -14.62 -8.34
CA ARG A 202 3.41 -15.16 -9.41
C ARG A 202 3.63 -14.42 -10.73
N SER A 203 3.68 -13.09 -10.70
CA SER A 203 3.93 -12.25 -11.88
C SER A 203 5.27 -12.59 -12.53
N ASN A 204 6.34 -12.73 -11.75
CA ASN A 204 7.66 -13.09 -12.27
C ASN A 204 7.68 -14.51 -12.87
N LEU A 205 7.02 -15.48 -12.24
CA LEU A 205 6.91 -16.84 -12.79
C LEU A 205 6.09 -16.87 -14.09
N GLN A 206 5.03 -16.07 -14.18
CA GLN A 206 4.20 -15.94 -15.37
C GLN A 206 4.94 -15.24 -16.53
N ALA A 207 5.82 -14.28 -16.22
CA ALA A 207 6.66 -13.63 -17.21
C ALA A 207 7.60 -14.62 -17.92
N LEU A 208 8.11 -15.64 -17.21
CA LEU A 208 8.90 -16.73 -17.82
C LEU A 208 8.10 -17.55 -18.84
N ALA A 209 6.76 -17.55 -18.75
CA ALA A 209 5.84 -18.20 -19.68
C ALA A 209 5.25 -17.23 -20.72
N GLY A 210 5.79 -16.01 -20.85
CA GLY A 210 5.38 -15.01 -21.85
C GLY A 210 4.26 -14.07 -21.41
N LYS A 211 3.71 -14.21 -20.19
CA LYS A 211 2.74 -13.26 -19.62
C LYS A 211 3.48 -12.15 -18.87
N THR A 212 3.89 -11.11 -19.59
CA THR A 212 4.85 -10.12 -19.09
C THR A 212 4.24 -8.84 -18.54
N CYS A 213 2.94 -8.58 -18.75
CA CYS A 213 2.33 -7.28 -18.43
C CYS A 213 1.99 -7.06 -16.95
N GLY A 214 2.43 -7.96 -16.07
CA GLY A 214 2.40 -7.76 -14.62
C GLY A 214 1.00 -7.50 -14.09
N LEU A 215 0.86 -6.43 -13.31
CA LEU A 215 -0.39 -6.08 -12.61
C LEU A 215 -1.51 -5.65 -13.58
N ALA A 216 -1.16 -5.25 -14.81
CA ALA A 216 -2.14 -4.83 -15.84
C ALA A 216 -3.11 -5.95 -16.26
N GLU A 217 -2.74 -7.21 -16.06
CA GLU A 217 -3.59 -8.39 -16.37
C GLU A 217 -4.60 -8.72 -15.26
N ASP A 218 -4.40 -8.19 -14.05
CA ASP A 218 -5.20 -8.50 -12.87
C ASP A 218 -5.97 -7.30 -12.33
N VAL A 219 -5.62 -6.09 -12.74
CA VAL A 219 -6.46 -4.91 -12.52
C VAL A 219 -7.62 -4.95 -13.50
N LEU A 220 -8.83 -4.99 -12.96
CA LEU A 220 -10.10 -4.97 -13.67
C LEU A 220 -10.65 -3.55 -13.67
N VAL A 221 -10.91 -3.00 -14.85
CA VAL A 221 -11.32 -1.62 -15.08
C VAL A 221 -12.75 -1.59 -15.62
N GLU A 222 -13.60 -0.76 -15.02
CA GLU A 222 -14.97 -0.46 -15.44
C GLU A 222 -15.01 0.90 -16.14
N LEU A 223 -15.08 0.91 -17.47
CA LEU A 223 -15.09 2.16 -18.26
C LEU A 223 -16.45 2.88 -18.28
N ASP A 224 -17.55 2.11 -18.23
CA ASP A 224 -18.91 2.67 -18.18
C ASP A 224 -19.68 2.07 -17.00
N PRO A 225 -19.62 2.71 -15.82
CA PRO A 225 -20.36 2.28 -14.64
C PRO A 225 -21.89 2.29 -14.80
N ASN A 226 -22.42 3.05 -15.76
CA ASN A 226 -23.86 3.18 -15.95
C ASN A 226 -24.47 1.93 -16.62
N ALA A 227 -23.68 1.20 -17.43
CA ALA A 227 -24.15 0.02 -18.15
C ALA A 227 -24.36 -1.22 -17.25
N GLY A 228 -23.87 -1.17 -16.01
CA GLY A 228 -24.00 -2.25 -15.03
C GLY A 228 -25.14 -2.07 -14.02
N MET A 229 -25.85 -0.93 -14.04
CA MET A 229 -26.88 -0.60 -13.04
C MET A 229 -27.99 -1.64 -13.03
N LEU A 230 -28.37 -2.13 -11.85
CA LEU A 230 -29.46 -3.09 -11.73
C LEU A 230 -30.81 -2.40 -11.91
N ALA A 231 -31.73 -3.08 -12.59
CA ALA A 231 -33.07 -2.57 -12.80
C ALA A 231 -33.95 -2.80 -11.55
N PRO A 232 -34.69 -1.78 -11.07
CA PRO A 232 -35.67 -1.98 -10.02
C PRO A 232 -36.82 -2.86 -10.52
N VAL A 233 -37.41 -3.67 -9.62
CA VAL A 233 -38.46 -4.64 -9.99
C VAL A 233 -39.83 -3.98 -10.07
N THR A 234 -40.16 -3.09 -9.12
CA THR A 234 -41.50 -2.50 -8.99
C THR A 234 -41.52 -0.98 -9.04
N ALA A 235 -40.50 -0.31 -8.49
CA ALA A 235 -40.46 1.14 -8.38
C ALA A 235 -39.85 1.80 -9.63
N PRO A 236 -40.28 3.02 -10.00
CA PRO A 236 -39.58 3.84 -10.98
C PRO A 236 -38.12 4.07 -10.59
N LEU A 237 -37.24 4.24 -11.58
CA LEU A 237 -35.80 4.39 -11.35
C LEU A 237 -35.46 5.54 -10.39
N ALA A 238 -36.19 6.66 -10.46
CA ALA A 238 -35.98 7.83 -9.60
C ALA A 238 -36.18 7.53 -8.11
N ASP A 239 -37.19 6.71 -7.79
CA ASP A 239 -37.66 6.48 -6.42
C ASP A 239 -37.15 5.15 -5.84
N ALA A 240 -36.64 4.25 -6.68
CA ALA A 240 -36.27 2.89 -6.31
C ALA A 240 -35.28 2.80 -5.15
N LEU A 241 -34.37 3.77 -5.00
CA LEU A 241 -33.38 3.76 -3.92
C LEU A 241 -34.01 3.94 -2.52
N GLY A 242 -35.14 4.64 -2.43
CA GLY A 242 -35.87 4.89 -1.17
C GLY A 242 -37.25 4.23 -1.10
N ALA A 243 -37.64 3.41 -2.07
CA ALA A 243 -39.01 2.91 -2.23
C ALA A 243 -39.50 2.00 -1.10
N GLY A 244 -38.60 1.36 -0.33
CA GLY A 244 -38.97 0.44 0.76
C GLY A 244 -39.10 1.12 2.13
N LEU A 245 -38.20 2.04 2.44
CA LEU A 245 -38.19 2.93 3.61
C LEU A 245 -37.16 4.04 3.31
N SER A 246 -37.50 5.30 3.59
CA SER A 246 -36.56 6.41 3.45
C SER A 246 -36.86 7.44 4.54
N GLU A 247 -36.38 7.18 5.75
CA GLU A 247 -36.48 8.10 6.87
C GLU A 247 -35.19 8.92 6.95
N ALA A 248 -35.31 10.25 6.93
CA ALA A 248 -34.18 11.18 7.03
C ALA A 248 -33.09 11.09 5.92
N PHE A 249 -33.23 10.18 4.96
CA PHE A 249 -32.48 10.15 3.70
C PHE A 249 -33.13 11.06 2.65
N THR A 250 -32.35 11.97 2.06
CA THR A 250 -32.85 12.92 1.05
C THR A 250 -31.92 13.00 -0.16
N PRO A 251 -32.42 13.41 -1.35
CA PRO A 251 -31.58 13.51 -2.55
C PRO A 251 -30.40 14.47 -2.44
N ASN A 252 -30.49 15.48 -1.57
CA ASN A 252 -29.45 16.49 -1.34
C ASN A 252 -28.83 16.38 0.07
N GLY A 253 -29.00 15.23 0.74
CA GLY A 253 -28.42 14.95 2.04
C GLY A 253 -26.96 14.53 1.96
N ILE A 254 -26.15 15.31 1.24
CA ILE A 254 -24.71 15.10 1.02
C ILE A 254 -24.02 16.46 1.13
N PRO A 255 -22.90 16.57 1.87
CA PRO A 255 -22.09 17.78 1.87
C PRO A 255 -21.62 18.16 0.47
N ALA A 256 -21.43 19.46 0.22
CA ALA A 256 -20.86 19.93 -1.02
C ALA A 256 -19.37 19.54 -1.17
N ASP A 257 -18.67 19.36 -0.06
CA ASP A 257 -17.29 18.90 -0.03
C ASP A 257 -17.22 17.60 0.78
N VAL A 258 -16.77 16.54 0.13
CA VAL A 258 -16.59 15.21 0.73
C VAL A 258 -15.14 14.74 0.57
N THR A 259 -14.19 15.66 0.44
CA THR A 259 -12.76 15.37 0.33
C THR A 259 -12.29 14.38 1.39
N ALA A 260 -11.46 13.42 0.99
CA ALA A 260 -10.96 12.37 1.86
C ALA A 260 -10.03 12.88 2.96
N ASP A 261 -10.04 12.18 4.10
CA ASP A 261 -9.05 12.42 5.16
C ASP A 261 -7.63 12.08 4.70
N PRO A 262 -6.61 12.83 5.14
CA PRO A 262 -5.21 12.48 4.89
C PRO A 262 -4.85 11.13 5.54
N VAL A 263 -3.98 10.35 4.88
CA VAL A 263 -3.42 9.10 5.44
C VAL A 263 -2.24 9.38 6.34
N MET A 264 -1.48 10.41 6.03
CA MET A 264 -0.30 10.83 6.75
C MET A 264 -0.53 12.24 7.32
N GLU A 265 -0.36 12.37 8.62
CA GLU A 265 0.14 13.63 9.17
C GLU A 265 1.67 13.55 9.12
N ARG A 266 2.31 14.10 8.09
CA ARG A 266 3.77 14.08 8.08
C ARG A 266 4.28 15.04 9.17
N PRO A 267 5.25 14.63 10.00
CA PRO A 267 6.06 15.58 10.75
C PRO A 267 6.80 16.48 9.74
N GLY A 268 6.28 17.69 9.49
CA GLY A 268 6.80 18.62 8.49
C GLY A 268 5.95 18.84 7.24
N ASP A 269 4.65 18.50 7.23
CA ASP A 269 3.71 18.91 6.15
C ASP A 269 3.54 20.42 5.98
N ARG A 270 4.14 21.22 6.87
CA ARG A 270 4.47 22.61 6.58
C ARG A 270 5.67 22.64 5.64
N SER A 271 5.41 22.59 4.34
CA SER A 271 6.40 23.06 3.36
C SER A 271 6.83 24.47 3.79
N PHE A 272 8.14 24.70 3.95
CA PHE A 272 8.68 26.03 4.31
C PHE A 272 8.40 27.11 3.24
N LEU A 273 7.73 26.75 2.13
CA LEU A 273 7.56 27.61 0.97
C LEU A 273 6.10 27.94 0.64
N ASN A 274 5.07 27.23 1.14
CA ASN A 274 3.65 27.61 1.01
C ASN A 274 2.77 26.88 2.04
N ASP A 275 1.83 27.61 2.65
CA ASP A 275 0.89 27.16 3.71
C ASP A 275 -0.46 26.67 3.14
N ASP A 276 -0.58 26.53 1.82
CA ASP A 276 -1.86 26.30 1.16
C ASP A 276 -2.02 24.85 0.71
N GLY A 277 -2.70 24.07 1.55
CA GLY A 277 -3.35 22.81 1.18
C GLY A 277 -2.76 21.56 1.84
N LEU A 278 -3.54 20.93 2.73
CA LEU A 278 -3.35 19.52 3.05
C LEU A 278 -3.48 18.73 1.74
N ILE A 279 -2.47 17.93 1.40
CA ILE A 279 -2.60 16.95 0.31
C ILE A 279 -3.53 15.87 0.82
N THR A 280 -4.81 16.01 0.51
CA THR A 280 -5.80 14.97 0.78
C THR A 280 -5.59 13.86 -0.22
N GLY A 281 -5.48 12.60 0.20
CA GLY A 281 -5.39 11.43 -0.67
C GLY A 281 -6.66 11.12 -1.48
N SER A 282 -7.44 12.15 -1.84
CA SER A 282 -8.65 12.05 -2.64
C SER A 282 -8.31 11.71 -4.08
N GLU A 283 -9.16 10.88 -4.68
CA GLU A 283 -9.08 10.58 -6.10
C GLU A 283 -9.82 11.68 -6.89
N PRO A 284 -9.24 12.26 -7.96
CA PRO A 284 -9.90 13.29 -8.75
C PRO A 284 -11.31 12.91 -9.22
N GLY A 285 -12.28 13.73 -8.84
CA GLY A 285 -13.70 13.55 -9.13
C GLY A 285 -14.49 12.82 -8.03
N THR A 286 -13.86 12.44 -6.92
CA THR A 286 -14.53 11.81 -5.76
C THR A 286 -14.72 12.74 -4.57
N GLU A 287 -14.23 13.98 -4.67
CA GLU A 287 -14.30 15.03 -3.63
C GLU A 287 -15.69 15.64 -3.47
N GLY A 288 -16.64 15.27 -4.34
CA GLY A 288 -18.00 15.80 -4.35
C GLY A 288 -18.14 17.07 -5.16
N GLY A 289 -18.95 17.99 -4.66
CA GLY A 289 -19.41 19.20 -5.34
C GLY A 289 -20.87 19.12 -5.74
N THR A 290 -21.36 20.21 -6.31
CA THR A 290 -22.74 20.31 -6.80
C THR A 290 -22.79 20.60 -8.30
N THR A 291 -23.95 20.32 -8.89
CA THR A 291 -24.27 20.52 -10.30
C THR A 291 -25.47 21.46 -10.44
N ALA A 292 -25.48 22.24 -11.53
CA ALA A 292 -26.53 23.23 -11.78
C ALA A 292 -27.86 22.59 -12.21
N ALA A 293 -27.81 21.48 -12.96
CA ALA A 293 -28.98 20.71 -13.34
C ALA A 293 -29.22 19.59 -12.32
N PRO A 294 -30.45 19.42 -11.81
CA PRO A 294 -30.76 18.29 -10.94
C PRO A 294 -30.70 16.96 -11.70
N GLY A 295 -30.30 15.90 -11.01
CA GLY A 295 -30.39 14.51 -11.49
C GLY A 295 -31.80 13.95 -11.42
N ILE A 296 -31.92 12.65 -11.68
CA ILE A 296 -33.21 11.95 -11.88
C ILE A 296 -34.19 12.07 -10.70
N ASN A 297 -33.68 12.15 -9.47
CA ASN A 297 -34.49 12.28 -8.25
C ASN A 297 -34.35 13.66 -7.59
N GLY A 298 -33.90 14.67 -8.34
CA GLY A 298 -33.72 16.04 -7.82
C GLY A 298 -32.40 16.29 -7.08
N SER A 299 -31.51 15.29 -6.99
CA SER A 299 -30.17 15.47 -6.40
C SER A 299 -29.32 16.43 -7.23
N ARG A 300 -28.59 17.31 -6.57
CA ARG A 300 -27.59 18.20 -7.18
C ARG A 300 -26.17 17.74 -6.94
N ALA A 301 -25.95 16.62 -6.26
CA ALA A 301 -24.61 16.12 -5.98
C ALA A 301 -23.86 15.80 -7.29
N ARG A 302 -22.57 16.15 -7.35
CA ARG A 302 -21.68 15.71 -8.41
C ARG A 302 -21.31 14.25 -8.17
N LEU A 303 -21.61 13.38 -9.13
CA LEU A 303 -21.34 11.95 -9.01
C LEU A 303 -19.93 11.59 -9.49
N PRO A 304 -19.25 10.64 -8.81
CA PRO A 304 -17.91 10.19 -9.16
C PRO A 304 -17.93 9.22 -10.35
N TYR A 305 -16.76 8.80 -10.82
CA TYR A 305 -16.57 7.71 -11.80
C TYR A 305 -17.34 7.88 -13.12
N ASN A 306 -17.74 9.11 -13.45
CA ASN A 306 -18.59 9.41 -14.61
C ASN A 306 -19.98 8.73 -14.57
N LEU A 307 -20.53 8.55 -13.36
CA LEU A 307 -21.93 8.18 -13.17
C LEU A 307 -22.84 9.30 -13.70
N ASP A 308 -23.85 8.91 -14.46
CA ASP A 308 -24.78 9.82 -15.11
C ASP A 308 -25.89 10.22 -14.12
N PRO A 309 -25.96 11.51 -13.70
CA PRO A 309 -26.97 11.96 -12.75
C PRO A 309 -28.40 11.86 -13.32
N ALA A 310 -28.57 11.82 -14.64
CA ALA A 310 -29.89 11.65 -15.27
C ALA A 310 -30.42 10.21 -15.16
N ARG A 311 -29.58 9.24 -14.75
CA ARG A 311 -29.96 7.82 -14.61
C ARG A 311 -29.64 7.25 -13.22
N THR A 312 -28.92 7.98 -12.39
CA THR A 312 -28.45 7.50 -11.09
C THR A 312 -29.08 8.33 -9.97
N PRO A 313 -30.13 7.82 -9.29
CA PRO A 313 -30.64 8.46 -8.09
C PRO A 313 -29.60 8.37 -6.97
N VAL A 314 -29.61 9.34 -6.08
CA VAL A 314 -28.76 9.35 -4.89
C VAL A 314 -29.59 9.76 -3.68
N LEU A 315 -29.33 9.13 -2.54
CA LEU A 315 -29.91 9.51 -1.25
C LEU A 315 -28.81 9.55 -0.21
N GLY A 316 -28.84 10.54 0.67
CA GLY A 316 -27.93 10.61 1.81
C GLY A 316 -28.58 11.15 3.08
N SER A 317 -27.99 10.82 4.24
CA SER A 317 -28.48 11.17 5.58
C SER A 317 -27.95 12.51 6.11
N TRP A 318 -26.95 13.12 5.44
CA TRP A 318 -26.33 14.34 5.93
C TRP A 318 -27.30 15.52 5.99
N ARG A 319 -27.12 16.35 7.02
CA ARG A 319 -27.86 17.60 7.21
C ARG A 319 -27.02 18.61 7.98
N ALA A 320 -27.21 19.89 7.66
CA ALA A 320 -26.55 21.00 8.35
C ALA A 320 -27.10 21.27 9.77
N GLY A 321 -28.32 20.81 10.07
CA GLY A 321 -29.04 21.11 11.32
C GLY A 321 -28.97 20.00 12.38
N VAL A 322 -30.06 19.84 13.12
CA VAL A 322 -30.19 18.81 14.16
C VAL A 322 -30.13 17.42 13.53
N GLN A 323 -29.14 16.63 13.96
CA GLN A 323 -28.97 15.23 13.57
C GLN A 323 -30.12 14.39 14.11
N VAL A 324 -30.63 13.48 13.28
CA VAL A 324 -31.65 12.49 13.67
C VAL A 324 -31.26 11.15 13.07
N PRO A 325 -31.68 10.03 13.68
CA PRO A 325 -31.47 8.73 13.08
C PRO A 325 -32.06 8.65 11.67
N ALA A 326 -31.34 8.03 10.74
CA ALA A 326 -31.75 7.88 9.36
C ALA A 326 -31.74 6.42 8.93
N MET A 327 -32.82 5.98 8.28
CA MET A 327 -32.98 4.60 7.83
C MET A 327 -33.36 4.56 6.36
N LEU A 328 -32.64 3.75 5.60
CA LEU A 328 -32.90 3.51 4.20
C LEU A 328 -33.14 2.02 3.97
N ARG A 329 -34.20 1.70 3.24
CA ARG A 329 -34.42 0.39 2.63
C ARG A 329 -34.85 0.61 1.20
N SER A 330 -34.01 0.23 0.25
CA SER A 330 -34.35 0.36 -1.16
C SER A 330 -35.49 -0.57 -1.56
N GLY A 331 -36.09 -0.29 -2.71
CA GLY A 331 -36.85 -1.29 -3.45
C GLY A 331 -35.95 -2.47 -3.87
N TRP A 332 -36.59 -3.53 -4.34
CA TRP A 332 -35.88 -4.69 -4.86
C TRP A 332 -35.34 -4.42 -6.27
N TYR A 333 -34.10 -4.83 -6.50
CA TYR A 333 -33.41 -4.81 -7.78
C TYR A 333 -33.25 -6.22 -8.32
N ARG A 334 -33.52 -6.42 -9.61
CA ARG A 334 -33.45 -7.73 -10.25
C ARG A 334 -31.98 -8.14 -10.43
N LEU A 335 -31.62 -9.31 -9.93
CA LEU A 335 -30.34 -9.93 -10.27
C LEU A 335 -30.41 -10.53 -11.69
N PRO A 336 -29.32 -10.48 -12.46
CA PRO A 336 -29.24 -11.17 -13.73
C PRO A 336 -29.20 -12.69 -13.53
N THR A 337 -29.33 -13.44 -14.63
CA THR A 337 -29.29 -14.91 -14.61
C THR A 337 -27.99 -15.45 -14.01
N ASN A 338 -28.00 -16.67 -13.48
CA ASN A 338 -26.82 -17.29 -12.87
C ASN A 338 -25.63 -17.33 -13.84
N GLU A 339 -25.87 -17.67 -15.11
CA GLU A 339 -24.81 -17.68 -16.15
C GLU A 339 -24.15 -16.31 -16.35
N GLN A 340 -24.92 -15.22 -16.25
CA GLN A 340 -24.40 -13.86 -16.34
C GLN A 340 -23.64 -13.49 -15.06
N ARG A 341 -24.10 -13.93 -13.89
CA ARG A 341 -23.40 -13.69 -12.62
C ARG A 341 -22.07 -14.43 -12.55
N ASP A 342 -21.98 -15.65 -13.08
CA ASP A 342 -20.73 -16.42 -13.09
C ASP A 342 -19.63 -15.75 -13.93
N ARG A 343 -19.99 -14.84 -14.84
CA ARG A 343 -19.08 -14.04 -15.65
C ARG A 343 -18.72 -12.69 -15.00
N ALA A 344 -19.42 -12.30 -13.95
CA ALA A 344 -19.22 -11.04 -13.26
C ALA A 344 -18.61 -11.26 -11.87
N PRO A 345 -17.58 -10.50 -11.48
CA PRO A 345 -16.90 -10.79 -10.22
C PRO A 345 -17.61 -10.19 -8.99
N LEU A 346 -18.29 -9.06 -9.16
CA LEU A 346 -18.70 -8.20 -8.05
C LEU A 346 -20.08 -7.58 -8.26
N LEU A 347 -20.74 -7.29 -7.14
CA LEU A 347 -21.77 -6.26 -7.01
C LEU A 347 -21.15 -5.06 -6.31
N VAL A 348 -21.39 -3.87 -6.86
CA VAL A 348 -20.81 -2.62 -6.39
C VAL A 348 -21.89 -1.61 -6.07
N VAL A 349 -21.67 -0.88 -4.98
CA VAL A 349 -22.47 0.30 -4.60
C VAL A 349 -21.51 1.47 -4.47
N THR A 350 -21.82 2.60 -5.09
CA THR A 350 -21.04 3.82 -4.89
C THR A 350 -21.61 4.55 -3.68
N ALA A 351 -20.75 4.86 -2.72
CA ALA A 351 -21.11 5.43 -1.43
C ALA A 351 -20.19 6.58 -1.05
N ALA A 352 -20.68 7.48 -0.19
CA ALA A 352 -19.88 8.52 0.46
C ALA A 352 -20.30 8.65 1.92
N GLY A 353 -19.42 9.26 2.72
CA GLY A 353 -19.64 9.49 4.15
C GLY A 353 -18.80 8.62 5.06
N ARG A 354 -19.01 8.78 6.37
CA ARG A 354 -18.32 8.05 7.44
C ARG A 354 -19.33 7.11 8.07
N PHE A 355 -19.06 5.81 7.95
CA PHE A 355 -19.91 4.75 8.48
C PHE A 355 -19.12 3.45 8.65
N ASP A 356 -19.60 2.59 9.53
CA ASP A 356 -19.10 1.25 9.75
C ASP A 356 -19.65 0.28 8.69
N SER A 357 -18.93 -0.82 8.43
CA SER A 357 -19.34 -1.84 7.44
C SER A 357 -20.72 -2.46 7.73
N ARG A 358 -21.12 -2.52 9.01
CA ARG A 358 -22.41 -3.07 9.47
C ARG A 358 -23.62 -2.18 9.16
N GLU A 359 -23.39 -0.88 8.95
CA GLU A 359 -24.46 0.10 8.75
C GLU A 359 -25.02 0.05 7.33
N VAL A 360 -24.24 -0.42 6.35
CA VAL A 360 -24.68 -0.60 4.96
C VAL A 360 -24.62 -2.07 4.58
N ARG A 361 -25.78 -2.67 4.33
CA ARG A 361 -25.91 -4.11 4.03
C ARG A 361 -26.66 -4.35 2.73
N LEU A 362 -26.25 -5.39 2.03
CA LEU A 362 -26.98 -5.97 0.91
C LEU A 362 -27.86 -7.10 1.45
N GLN A 363 -29.16 -7.08 1.15
CA GLN A 363 -30.07 -8.19 1.43
C GLN A 363 -30.48 -8.86 0.13
N TRP A 364 -30.59 -10.19 0.11
CA TRP A 364 -31.07 -10.95 -1.04
C TRP A 364 -32.36 -11.72 -0.72
N ALA A 365 -33.15 -12.00 -1.75
CA ALA A 365 -34.38 -12.77 -1.64
C ALA A 365 -34.67 -13.55 -2.93
N THR A 366 -35.51 -14.58 -2.81
CA THR A 366 -36.26 -15.15 -3.94
C THR A 366 -37.48 -14.28 -4.26
N ASP A 367 -38.12 -14.53 -5.40
CA ASP A 367 -39.34 -13.78 -5.80
C ASP A 367 -40.48 -13.97 -4.78
N GLU A 368 -40.64 -15.18 -4.24
CA GLU A 368 -41.63 -15.48 -3.19
C GLU A 368 -41.33 -14.75 -1.87
N GLN A 369 -40.06 -14.76 -1.44
CA GLN A 369 -39.63 -14.07 -0.22
C GLN A 369 -39.82 -12.56 -0.35
N ALA A 370 -39.41 -11.99 -1.49
CA ALA A 370 -39.54 -10.57 -1.77
C ALA A 370 -41.01 -10.13 -1.79
N ALA A 371 -41.91 -10.93 -2.39
CA ALA A 371 -43.35 -10.67 -2.39
C ALA A 371 -43.97 -10.74 -0.98
N ALA A 372 -43.44 -11.61 -0.12
CA ALA A 372 -43.83 -11.69 1.30
C ALA A 372 -43.15 -10.63 2.20
N GLY A 373 -42.32 -9.74 1.65
CA GLY A 373 -41.57 -8.73 2.41
C GLY A 373 -40.38 -9.26 3.21
N HIS A 374 -40.03 -10.54 3.04
CA HIS A 374 -38.93 -11.21 3.72
C HIS A 374 -37.65 -11.21 2.87
N HIS A 375 -36.51 -11.52 3.51
CA HIS A 375 -35.23 -11.72 2.85
C HIS A 375 -34.65 -13.07 3.27
N GLY A 376 -33.87 -13.69 2.38
CA GLY A 376 -33.22 -14.97 2.63
C GLY A 376 -31.88 -14.85 3.35
N GLY A 377 -31.26 -13.67 3.32
CA GLY A 377 -30.02 -13.38 4.03
C GLY A 377 -29.45 -12.00 3.70
N SER A 378 -28.31 -11.67 4.31
CA SER A 378 -27.63 -10.39 4.13
C SER A 378 -26.12 -10.52 4.18
N MET A 379 -25.42 -9.57 3.58
CA MET A 379 -23.97 -9.43 3.70
C MET A 379 -23.56 -7.96 3.81
N GLU A 380 -22.37 -7.75 4.36
CA GLU A 380 -21.67 -6.47 4.40
C GLU A 380 -20.86 -6.26 3.12
N PHE A 381 -20.41 -5.03 2.92
CA PHE A 381 -19.50 -4.67 1.84
C PHE A 381 -18.06 -4.53 2.30
N ALA A 382 -17.14 -4.82 1.38
CA ALA A 382 -15.77 -4.34 1.46
C ALA A 382 -15.73 -2.82 1.25
N ASP A 383 -15.13 -2.08 2.18
CA ASP A 383 -14.81 -0.67 2.00
C ASP A 383 -13.30 -0.46 2.05
N VAL A 384 -12.73 -0.11 0.89
CA VAL A 384 -11.28 0.10 0.69
C VAL A 384 -10.96 1.57 0.49
N GLY A 385 -11.96 2.37 0.07
CA GLY A 385 -11.74 3.75 -0.33
C GLY A 385 -11.61 4.68 0.87
N ALA A 386 -11.27 5.93 0.60
CA ALA A 386 -11.07 6.91 1.63
C ALA A 386 -12.40 7.54 2.09
N ALA A 387 -12.69 7.49 3.38
CA ALA A 387 -13.79 8.25 3.97
C ALA A 387 -13.40 9.73 4.15
N PRO A 388 -14.34 10.67 4.03
CA PRO A 388 -15.74 10.52 3.61
C PRO A 388 -15.98 10.54 2.09
N ALA A 389 -14.91 10.54 1.27
CA ALA A 389 -15.03 10.66 -0.19
C ALA A 389 -15.87 9.56 -0.84
N TRP A 390 -16.32 9.88 -2.05
CA TRP A 390 -17.00 8.92 -2.89
C TRP A 390 -16.11 7.72 -3.19
N ARG A 391 -16.62 6.53 -2.95
CA ARG A 391 -15.91 5.27 -3.13
C ARG A 391 -16.84 4.12 -3.49
N ASN A 392 -16.27 3.07 -4.06
CA ASN A 392 -17.02 1.87 -4.43
C ASN A 392 -16.94 0.82 -3.32
N LEU A 393 -18.07 0.54 -2.68
CA LEU A 393 -18.30 -0.61 -1.80
C LEU A 393 -18.44 -1.88 -2.64
N ARG A 394 -17.78 -2.97 -2.22
CA ARG A 394 -17.62 -4.18 -3.06
C ARG A 394 -18.17 -5.41 -2.36
N ALA A 395 -19.00 -6.18 -3.05
CA ALA A 395 -19.54 -7.45 -2.59
C ALA A 395 -19.27 -8.55 -3.63
N PRO A 396 -18.54 -9.62 -3.29
CA PRO A 396 -18.35 -10.76 -4.20
C PRO A 396 -19.69 -11.41 -4.55
N LEU A 397 -19.99 -11.54 -5.85
CA LEU A 397 -21.24 -12.17 -6.29
C LEU A 397 -21.31 -13.65 -5.88
N SER A 398 -20.16 -14.31 -5.73
CA SER A 398 -20.05 -15.69 -5.26
C SER A 398 -20.55 -15.90 -3.83
N ALA A 399 -20.67 -14.84 -3.03
CA ALA A 399 -21.24 -14.92 -1.68
C ALA A 399 -22.78 -14.91 -1.69
N ILE A 400 -23.41 -14.52 -2.81
CA ILE A 400 -24.86 -14.49 -2.95
C ILE A 400 -25.33 -15.88 -3.43
N PRO A 401 -26.30 -16.52 -2.75
CA PRO A 401 -26.79 -17.84 -3.13
C PRO A 401 -27.33 -17.90 -4.56
N SER A 402 -27.15 -19.06 -5.22
CA SER A 402 -27.61 -19.29 -6.59
C SER A 402 -29.12 -19.15 -6.77
N THR A 403 -29.88 -19.33 -5.69
CA THR A 403 -31.34 -19.22 -5.63
C THR A 403 -31.86 -17.78 -5.51
N ALA A 404 -31.00 -16.82 -5.16
CA ALA A 404 -31.41 -15.42 -5.04
C ALA A 404 -31.73 -14.81 -6.41
N THR A 405 -32.88 -14.15 -6.51
CA THR A 405 -33.35 -13.50 -7.75
C THR A 405 -33.38 -11.98 -7.64
N GLN A 406 -33.39 -11.44 -6.42
CA GLN A 406 -33.48 -10.01 -6.17
C GLN A 406 -32.56 -9.59 -5.00
N VAL A 407 -32.11 -8.34 -5.04
CA VAL A 407 -31.32 -7.71 -3.97
C VAL A 407 -31.85 -6.33 -3.60
N ARG A 408 -31.61 -5.89 -2.37
CA ARG A 408 -31.90 -4.52 -1.93
C ARG A 408 -30.81 -4.03 -0.99
N LEU A 409 -30.69 -2.71 -0.89
CA LEU A 409 -29.81 -2.04 0.07
C LEU A 409 -30.58 -1.71 1.34
N VAL A 410 -29.91 -1.87 2.48
CA VAL A 410 -30.37 -1.40 3.78
C VAL A 410 -29.25 -0.57 4.38
N ALA A 411 -29.57 0.67 4.76
CA ALA A 411 -28.67 1.54 5.51
C ALA A 411 -29.34 1.96 6.82
N ASP A 412 -28.57 1.95 7.89
CA ASP A 412 -29.04 2.30 9.23
C ASP A 412 -28.01 3.21 9.90
N ASP A 413 -28.32 4.49 9.97
CA ASP A 413 -27.49 5.55 10.53
C ASP A 413 -28.09 6.00 11.86
N GLN A 414 -27.51 5.52 12.96
CA GLN A 414 -27.96 5.79 14.33
C GLN A 414 -27.00 6.74 15.08
N ASP A 415 -25.87 7.10 14.47
CA ASP A 415 -24.92 8.02 15.07
C ASP A 415 -25.37 9.46 14.81
N LEU A 416 -25.38 10.29 15.86
CA LEU A 416 -25.81 11.67 15.78
C LEU A 416 -24.64 12.65 15.68
N ALA A 417 -23.42 12.15 15.49
CA ALA A 417 -22.26 12.97 15.18
C ALA A 417 -22.44 13.64 13.81
N PRO A 418 -22.33 14.97 13.68
CA PRO A 418 -22.56 15.68 12.41
C PRO A 418 -21.67 15.24 11.23
N GLN A 419 -20.52 14.64 11.55
CA GLN A 419 -19.56 14.10 10.58
C GLN A 419 -19.86 12.66 10.17
N HIS A 420 -20.69 11.94 10.93
CA HIS A 420 -21.18 10.60 10.58
C HIS A 420 -22.43 10.75 9.71
N TRP A 421 -22.39 10.18 8.52
CA TRP A 421 -23.47 10.22 7.56
C TRP A 421 -23.19 9.22 6.45
N ILE A 422 -24.24 8.84 5.72
CA ILE A 422 -24.18 7.84 4.66
C ILE A 422 -24.85 8.40 3.43
N ALA A 423 -24.23 8.27 2.26
CA ALA A 423 -24.89 8.43 0.97
C ALA A 423 -24.65 7.23 0.07
N LEU A 424 -25.67 6.86 -0.70
CA LEU A 424 -25.67 5.65 -1.51
C LEU A 424 -26.22 5.93 -2.91
N THR A 425 -25.72 5.15 -3.87
CA THR A 425 -26.32 4.97 -5.21
C THR A 425 -26.99 3.59 -5.29
N PRO A 426 -27.80 3.30 -6.31
CA PRO A 426 -28.25 1.94 -6.59
C PRO A 426 -27.09 0.94 -6.79
N PRO A 427 -27.33 -0.35 -6.51
CA PRO A 427 -26.35 -1.39 -6.77
C PRO A 427 -26.19 -1.64 -8.28
N ARG A 428 -24.96 -1.96 -8.69
CA ARG A 428 -24.61 -2.35 -10.06
C ARG A 428 -23.72 -3.57 -10.11
N ILE A 429 -23.72 -4.26 -11.24
CA ILE A 429 -22.77 -5.34 -11.54
C ILE A 429 -21.80 -4.81 -12.62
N PRO A 430 -20.54 -4.51 -12.28
CA PRO A 430 -19.60 -3.90 -13.21
C PRO A 430 -19.31 -4.74 -14.45
N ARG A 431 -19.20 -4.07 -15.60
CA ARG A 431 -18.68 -4.65 -16.84
C ARG A 431 -17.19 -4.34 -16.95
N VAL A 432 -16.38 -5.29 -16.49
CA VAL A 432 -14.94 -5.09 -16.34
C VAL A 432 -14.13 -5.69 -17.49
N ARG A 433 -13.01 -5.04 -17.81
CA ARG A 433 -11.94 -5.52 -18.70
C ARG A 433 -10.60 -5.34 -18.00
N THR A 434 -9.59 -6.13 -18.33
CA THR A 434 -8.25 -5.93 -17.73
C THR A 434 -7.69 -4.55 -18.12
N LEU A 435 -6.86 -3.96 -17.27
CA LEU A 435 -6.19 -2.68 -17.54
C LEU A 435 -5.38 -2.76 -18.83
N GLN A 436 -4.70 -3.89 -19.09
CA GLN A 436 -3.98 -4.11 -20.34
C GLN A 436 -4.90 -4.00 -21.58
N ASN A 437 -6.13 -4.48 -21.50
CA ASN A 437 -7.10 -4.39 -22.59
C ASN A 437 -7.71 -3.00 -22.77
N VAL A 438 -7.70 -2.18 -21.72
CA VAL A 438 -8.25 -0.82 -21.72
C VAL A 438 -7.20 0.21 -22.15
N VAL A 439 -6.04 0.19 -21.51
CA VAL A 439 -4.95 1.16 -21.74
C VAL A 439 -4.03 0.71 -22.88
N GLY A 440 -3.81 -0.61 -23.02
CA GLY A 440 -2.88 -1.15 -24.01
C GLY A 440 -1.42 -0.81 -23.72
N ALA A 441 -0.61 -0.89 -24.78
CA ALA A 441 0.83 -0.63 -24.77
C ALA A 441 1.24 0.55 -25.67
N ALA A 442 0.28 1.20 -26.36
CA ALA A 442 0.55 2.26 -27.32
C ALA A 442 0.23 3.67 -26.79
N ASP A 443 -0.87 3.79 -26.03
CA ASP A 443 -1.28 5.06 -25.45
C ASP A 443 -0.19 5.60 -24.48
N PRO A 444 0.10 6.91 -24.51
CA PRO A 444 1.03 7.52 -23.56
C PRO A 444 0.41 7.53 -22.16
N VAL A 445 1.13 6.93 -21.20
CA VAL A 445 0.69 6.81 -19.82
C VAL A 445 1.61 7.61 -18.91
N PHE A 446 1.04 8.42 -18.04
CA PHE A 446 1.74 8.94 -16.88
C PHE A 446 1.77 7.84 -15.80
N LEU A 447 2.86 7.09 -15.77
CA LEU A 447 3.14 6.16 -14.67
C LEU A 447 3.78 6.94 -13.52
N ASP A 448 3.11 7.02 -12.39
CA ASP A 448 3.74 7.52 -11.17
C ASP A 448 4.99 6.65 -10.86
N TRP A 449 6.04 7.26 -10.35
CA TRP A 449 7.37 6.61 -10.29
C TRP A 449 7.38 5.29 -9.51
N LEU A 450 6.44 5.12 -8.57
CA LEU A 450 6.36 3.96 -7.69
C LEU A 450 5.73 2.73 -8.39
N VAL A 451 4.96 2.92 -9.47
CA VAL A 451 4.20 1.83 -10.11
C VAL A 451 4.90 1.20 -11.32
N GLY A 452 5.97 1.83 -11.83
CA GLY A 452 6.57 1.46 -13.12
C GLY A 452 6.94 -0.03 -13.27
N LEU A 453 7.45 -0.67 -12.20
CA LEU A 453 7.82 -2.09 -12.26
C LEU A 453 6.61 -3.03 -12.31
N ALA A 454 5.45 -2.62 -11.80
CA ALA A 454 4.23 -3.41 -11.82
C ALA A 454 3.51 -3.36 -13.18
N PHE A 455 3.78 -2.33 -13.99
CA PHE A 455 3.15 -2.05 -15.29
C PHE A 455 4.18 -1.97 -16.43
N PRO A 456 4.95 -3.05 -16.71
CA PRO A 456 6.07 -3.01 -17.66
C PRO A 456 5.64 -2.89 -19.13
N CYS A 457 4.37 -3.16 -19.47
CA CYS A 457 3.85 -3.09 -20.84
C CYS A 457 3.27 -1.73 -21.21
N GLN A 458 2.91 -0.90 -20.22
CA GLN A 458 2.36 0.44 -20.47
C GLN A 458 3.50 1.35 -20.93
N ARG A 459 3.26 2.13 -21.99
CA ARG A 459 4.26 3.05 -22.52
C ARG A 459 4.22 4.38 -21.77
N PRO A 460 5.30 4.80 -21.10
CA PRO A 460 5.38 6.13 -20.53
C PRO A 460 5.22 7.20 -21.63
N PHE A 461 4.60 8.34 -21.30
CA PHE A 461 4.60 9.47 -22.22
C PHE A 461 6.05 9.97 -22.47
N GLY A 462 6.33 10.34 -23.72
CA GLY A 462 7.66 10.83 -24.10
C GLY A 462 7.83 12.33 -23.89
N HIS A 463 9.06 12.79 -24.06
CA HIS A 463 9.38 14.21 -24.23
C HIS A 463 10.49 14.36 -25.27
N GLN A 464 10.41 15.39 -26.11
CA GLN A 464 11.41 15.65 -27.15
C GLN A 464 11.54 17.16 -27.37
N TYR A 465 12.77 17.64 -27.51
CA TYR A 465 13.08 19.07 -27.74
C TYR A 465 12.47 20.04 -26.71
N GLY A 466 12.28 19.59 -25.47
CA GLY A 466 11.68 20.39 -24.40
C GLY A 466 10.14 20.44 -24.40
N VAL A 467 9.49 19.60 -25.20
CA VAL A 467 8.03 19.46 -25.26
C VAL A 467 7.63 18.05 -24.85
N ASP A 468 6.62 17.95 -23.98
CA ASP A 468 6.07 16.68 -23.51
C ASP A 468 4.98 16.16 -24.45
N GLU A 469 4.95 14.84 -24.64
CA GLU A 469 3.80 14.16 -25.22
C GLU A 469 2.64 14.18 -24.21
N THR A 470 1.43 14.49 -24.68
CA THR A 470 0.23 14.58 -23.84
C THR A 470 -0.22 13.17 -23.38
N PRO A 471 -0.10 12.79 -22.09
CA PRO A 471 -0.59 11.50 -21.60
C PRO A 471 -2.12 11.39 -21.65
N LYS A 472 -2.64 10.20 -21.89
CA LYS A 472 -4.09 9.90 -21.89
C LYS A 472 -4.57 9.26 -20.59
N TRP A 473 -3.66 8.59 -19.90
CA TRP A 473 -3.92 7.83 -18.69
C TRP A 473 -2.89 8.19 -17.64
N ARG A 474 -3.28 8.12 -16.37
CA ARG A 474 -2.34 8.14 -15.23
C ARG A 474 -2.58 6.92 -14.36
N ILE A 475 -1.51 6.23 -13.97
CA ILE A 475 -1.56 5.10 -13.04
C ILE A 475 -0.86 5.52 -11.75
N LEU A 476 -1.59 5.43 -10.64
CA LEU A 476 -1.14 5.83 -9.32
C LEU A 476 -0.98 4.59 -8.42
N PRO A 477 -0.07 4.63 -7.43
CA PRO A 477 -0.02 3.60 -6.40
C PRO A 477 -1.22 3.74 -5.44
N ASP A 478 -1.27 2.88 -4.42
CA ASP A 478 -2.24 2.97 -3.33
C ASP A 478 -2.26 4.36 -2.68
N ARG A 479 -3.34 4.70 -1.97
CA ARG A 479 -3.56 6.05 -1.43
C ARG A 479 -2.37 6.58 -0.62
N PHE A 480 -1.80 5.74 0.25
CA PHE A 480 -0.61 6.10 1.02
C PHE A 480 0.58 6.41 0.11
N GLY A 481 0.82 5.55 -0.88
CA GLY A 481 1.84 5.75 -1.90
C GLY A 481 1.64 7.04 -2.68
N ALA A 482 0.41 7.36 -3.09
CA ALA A 482 0.12 8.53 -3.92
C ALA A 482 0.30 9.83 -3.13
N GLU A 483 -0.21 9.88 -1.89
CA GLU A 483 -0.09 11.03 -0.98
C GLU A 483 1.38 11.28 -0.59
N ALA A 484 2.16 10.22 -0.35
CA ALA A 484 3.57 10.33 0.00
C ALA A 484 4.46 10.84 -1.15
N ASN A 485 4.09 10.53 -2.40
CA ASN A 485 5.02 10.58 -3.53
C ASN A 485 4.63 11.53 -4.66
N SER A 486 3.35 11.89 -4.81
CA SER A 486 2.90 12.89 -5.79
C SER A 486 3.62 14.24 -5.62
N PRO A 487 3.91 14.73 -4.40
CA PRO A 487 4.62 16.01 -4.23
C PRO A 487 6.04 16.04 -4.80
N VAL A 488 6.66 14.88 -5.05
CA VAL A 488 7.97 14.82 -5.74
C VAL A 488 7.84 15.20 -7.21
N MET A 489 6.64 15.07 -7.78
CA MET A 489 6.33 15.28 -9.20
C MET A 489 5.45 16.51 -9.43
N ASP A 490 5.16 17.30 -8.38
CA ASP A 490 4.28 18.46 -8.42
C ASP A 490 4.91 19.65 -9.17
N HIS A 491 4.15 20.74 -9.27
CA HIS A 491 4.64 21.96 -9.90
C HIS A 491 5.82 22.60 -9.14
N ASN A 492 5.92 22.42 -7.81
CA ASN A 492 7.00 22.99 -6.99
C ASN A 492 8.32 22.26 -7.23
N GLY A 493 8.27 20.93 -7.37
CA GLY A 493 9.38 20.08 -7.76
C GLY A 493 9.77 20.22 -9.24
N GLY A 494 8.97 20.94 -10.03
CA GLY A 494 9.14 21.06 -11.49
C GLY A 494 8.80 19.77 -12.24
N GLY A 495 8.00 18.90 -11.63
CA GLY A 495 7.59 17.63 -12.21
C GLY A 495 6.39 17.75 -13.16
N PRO A 496 6.06 16.64 -13.85
CA PRO A 496 5.05 16.62 -14.90
C PRO A 496 3.62 16.90 -14.42
N LEU A 497 3.32 16.79 -13.12
CA LEU A 497 1.97 17.09 -12.63
C LEU A 497 1.59 18.55 -12.88
N GLY A 498 2.52 19.48 -12.71
CA GLY A 498 2.26 20.91 -12.96
C GLY A 498 1.85 21.20 -14.41
N ILE A 499 2.27 20.39 -15.37
CA ILE A 499 1.86 20.50 -16.78
C ILE A 499 0.50 19.82 -16.97
N THR A 500 0.35 18.58 -16.48
CA THR A 500 -0.89 17.81 -16.71
C THR A 500 -2.12 18.43 -16.03
N GLU A 501 -1.96 19.03 -14.85
CA GLU A 501 -3.07 19.68 -14.12
C GLU A 501 -3.58 20.94 -14.82
N LEU A 502 -2.71 21.64 -15.56
CA LEU A 502 -3.08 22.82 -16.35
C LEU A 502 -3.74 22.45 -17.69
N LEU A 503 -3.30 21.35 -18.31
CA LEU A 503 -3.75 20.97 -19.66
C LEU A 503 -4.96 20.03 -19.65
N MET A 504 -5.13 19.24 -18.59
CA MET A 504 -6.09 18.14 -18.55
C MET A 504 -6.91 18.10 -17.28
N ARG A 505 -8.14 17.63 -17.43
CA ARG A 505 -8.99 17.20 -16.33
C ARG A 505 -8.75 15.70 -16.08
N ALA A 506 -8.29 15.37 -14.87
CA ALA A 506 -8.24 14.00 -14.41
C ALA A 506 -9.64 13.52 -13.99
N THR A 507 -9.97 12.28 -14.30
CA THR A 507 -11.19 11.61 -13.82
C THR A 507 -10.85 10.19 -13.46
N THR A 508 -11.08 9.82 -12.20
CA THR A 508 -10.81 8.46 -11.75
C THR A 508 -11.78 7.46 -12.34
N VAL A 509 -11.26 6.33 -12.78
CA VAL A 509 -12.01 5.20 -13.33
C VAL A 509 -12.14 4.12 -12.27
N ALA A 510 -13.35 3.57 -12.12
CA ALA A 510 -13.58 2.48 -11.19
C ALA A 510 -12.74 1.26 -11.58
N SER A 511 -11.96 0.76 -10.63
CA SER A 511 -11.05 -0.36 -10.84
C SER A 511 -10.93 -1.24 -9.60
N TYR A 512 -10.62 -2.52 -9.83
CA TYR A 512 -10.64 -3.57 -8.83
C TYR A 512 -9.49 -4.53 -9.06
N LEU A 513 -8.88 -5.04 -7.98
CA LEU A 513 -7.87 -6.09 -8.10
C LEU A 513 -8.57 -7.46 -8.11
N LYS A 514 -8.37 -8.21 -9.19
CA LYS A 514 -8.94 -9.54 -9.36
C LYS A 514 -8.51 -10.46 -8.20
N ASP A 515 -9.48 -11.17 -7.62
CA ASP A 515 -9.32 -12.15 -6.55
C ASP A 515 -8.78 -11.60 -5.19
N ASP A 516 -8.44 -10.31 -5.10
CA ASP A 516 -8.18 -9.59 -3.83
C ASP A 516 -9.01 -8.29 -3.80
N TRP A 517 -10.34 -8.45 -3.67
CA TRP A 517 -11.33 -7.38 -3.76
C TRP A 517 -11.20 -6.31 -2.67
N PHE A 518 -10.51 -6.63 -1.58
CA PHE A 518 -10.33 -5.78 -0.40
C PHE A 518 -9.00 -5.01 -0.46
N ARG A 519 -8.24 -5.13 -1.54
CA ARG A 519 -6.97 -4.42 -1.73
C ARG A 519 -7.18 -3.07 -2.38
N ASP A 520 -6.48 -2.08 -1.83
CA ASP A 520 -6.12 -0.87 -2.57
C ASP A 520 -4.85 -1.19 -3.38
N TRP A 521 -5.01 -1.32 -4.69
CA TRP A 521 -3.88 -1.51 -5.60
C TRP A 521 -3.32 -0.18 -6.10
N GLY A 522 -4.05 0.91 -5.86
CA GLY A 522 -3.90 2.20 -6.53
C GLY A 522 -5.08 2.56 -7.40
N ALA A 523 -4.86 3.51 -8.30
CA ALA A 523 -5.91 4.13 -9.09
C ALA A 523 -5.52 4.27 -10.56
N LEU A 524 -6.53 4.24 -11.43
CA LEU A 524 -6.42 4.59 -12.84
C LEU A 524 -7.22 5.86 -13.09
N GLN A 525 -6.57 6.88 -13.65
CA GLN A 525 -7.21 8.11 -14.06
C GLN A 525 -7.19 8.23 -15.58
N ARG A 526 -8.33 8.67 -16.14
CA ARG A 526 -8.39 9.17 -17.50
C ARG A 526 -8.06 10.65 -17.50
N LEU A 527 -7.13 11.07 -18.35
CA LEU A 527 -6.75 12.46 -18.53
C LEU A 527 -7.44 13.00 -19.79
N THR A 528 -8.38 13.93 -19.60
CA THR A 528 -9.14 14.53 -20.70
C THR A 528 -8.67 15.97 -20.91
N PRO A 529 -8.14 16.34 -22.09
CA PRO A 529 -7.73 17.71 -22.36
C PRO A 529 -8.88 18.71 -22.17
N TYR A 530 -8.59 19.88 -21.59
CA TYR A 530 -9.59 20.96 -21.52
C TYR A 530 -9.98 21.49 -22.90
N TYR A 531 -9.05 21.44 -23.85
CA TYR A 531 -9.22 21.84 -25.24
C TYR A 531 -8.99 20.63 -26.16
N PRO A 532 -10.02 19.80 -26.42
CA PRO A 532 -9.86 18.53 -27.13
C PRO A 532 -9.47 18.70 -28.60
N ASP A 533 -9.78 19.85 -29.21
CA ASP A 533 -9.48 20.13 -30.61
C ASP A 533 -8.05 20.69 -30.81
N ALA A 534 -7.33 20.99 -29.73
CA ALA A 534 -5.96 21.47 -29.80
C ALA A 534 -5.04 20.41 -30.40
N GLN A 535 -4.17 20.83 -31.32
CA GLN A 535 -3.20 19.96 -32.00
C GLN A 535 -1.78 20.20 -31.47
N PRO A 536 -0.89 19.19 -31.54
CA PRO A 536 0.53 19.38 -31.28
C PRO A 536 1.13 20.49 -32.15
N ALA A 537 2.08 21.25 -31.60
CA ALA A 537 2.75 22.31 -32.32
C ALA A 537 3.83 21.77 -33.27
N ASP A 538 3.93 22.35 -34.47
CA ASP A 538 5.06 22.12 -35.38
C ASP A 538 6.30 22.90 -34.92
N LEU A 539 7.32 22.17 -34.45
CA LEU A 539 8.53 22.79 -33.91
C LEU A 539 9.48 23.23 -35.04
N ASN A 540 9.83 24.52 -35.06
CA ASN A 540 10.91 25.02 -35.90
C ASN A 540 12.25 24.84 -35.20
N LEU A 541 13.00 23.82 -35.62
CA LEU A 541 14.26 23.43 -34.99
C LEU A 541 15.46 24.02 -35.73
N GLY A 542 16.48 24.39 -34.95
CA GLY A 542 17.75 24.88 -35.46
C GLY A 542 18.91 24.42 -34.60
N THR A 543 20.12 24.45 -35.15
CA THR A 543 21.34 24.11 -34.42
C THR A 543 22.25 25.33 -34.37
N VAL A 544 22.82 25.61 -33.20
CA VAL A 544 23.78 26.70 -33.02
C VAL A 544 24.96 26.21 -32.18
N THR A 545 26.17 26.48 -32.63
CA THR A 545 27.39 26.20 -31.87
C THR A 545 27.57 27.24 -30.76
N ARG A 546 27.78 26.78 -29.53
CA ARG A 546 27.99 27.61 -28.34
C ARG A 546 29.29 27.21 -27.63
N SER A 547 29.82 28.11 -26.79
CA SER A 547 30.93 27.79 -25.88
C SER A 547 30.48 26.79 -24.81
N GLY A 548 31.39 25.94 -24.30
CA GLY A 548 31.09 25.02 -23.19
C GLY A 548 30.78 25.71 -21.85
N LEU A 549 31.04 27.02 -21.75
CA LEU A 549 30.68 27.86 -20.59
C LEU A 549 29.48 28.77 -20.88
N TRP A 550 28.87 28.67 -22.06
CA TRP A 550 27.72 29.49 -22.40
C TRP A 550 26.48 29.03 -21.63
N SER A 551 25.77 30.00 -21.02
CA SER A 551 24.45 29.82 -20.44
C SER A 551 23.57 30.97 -20.91
N PRO A 552 22.40 30.71 -21.55
CA PRO A 552 21.55 31.78 -22.08
C PRO A 552 20.95 32.64 -20.98
N ALA A 553 20.59 32.02 -19.86
CA ALA A 553 20.06 32.61 -18.64
C ALA A 553 19.89 31.49 -17.58
N PRO A 554 19.71 31.82 -16.30
CA PRO A 554 19.22 30.86 -15.31
C PRO A 554 17.85 30.30 -15.72
N LEU A 555 17.59 29.02 -15.39
CA LEU A 555 16.24 28.45 -15.51
C LEU A 555 15.31 29.12 -14.50
N ARG A 556 14.03 29.30 -14.87
CA ARG A 556 12.99 29.67 -13.91
C ARG A 556 12.88 28.56 -12.86
N ARG A 557 13.07 28.91 -11.59
CA ARG A 557 12.95 28.03 -10.43
C ARG A 557 12.30 28.85 -9.33
N GLY A 558 11.20 28.33 -8.75
CA GLY A 558 10.51 28.85 -7.56
C GLY A 558 10.44 30.36 -7.45
#